data_AF-A0AA41UH84-F1
#
_entry.id   AF-A0AA41UH84-F1
#
_cell.length_a   1.000
_cell.length_b   1.000
_cell.length_c   1.000
_cell.angle_alpha   90.00
_cell.angle_beta   90.00
_cell.angle_gamma   90.00
#
_symmetry.space_group_name_H-M   'P 1'
#
loop_
_entity.id
_entity.type
_entity.pdbx_description
1 polymer ?
#
loop_
_entity_poly.entity_id
_entity_poly.type
_entity_poly.pdbx_seq_one_letter_code
_entity_poly.pdbx_strand_id
1 'polypeptide(L)'
;MTADTGVTVEAPAITVTIFSKNDCTNCTNTEKQLDRRGVPYREINVQEDTAPREEFGGRTPFEHVVETYGRQMPVVVVNDHARIDWWAGARIDKMLDLVKQFDEVGQLIPEDQRVAR
;
A
#
# COMPACT_ATOMS: atom_id res chain seq x y z
N MET A 1 -26.27 11.96 -31.89
CA MET A 1 -26.43 12.08 -30.42
C MET A 1 -26.16 10.70 -29.84
N THR A 2 -24.91 10.38 -29.53
CA THR A 2 -24.54 9.13 -28.87
C THR A 2 -24.07 9.49 -27.47
N ALA A 3 -24.76 8.94 -26.48
CA ALA A 3 -24.43 9.08 -25.08
C ALA A 3 -23.04 8.49 -24.82
N ASP A 4 -22.19 9.29 -24.19
CA ASP A 4 -20.92 8.86 -23.61
C ASP A 4 -21.24 8.00 -22.39
N THR A 5 -20.97 6.71 -22.50
CA THR A 5 -21.18 5.73 -21.44
C THR A 5 -20.20 6.05 -20.31
N GLY A 6 -20.73 6.60 -19.22
CA GLY A 6 -19.95 6.89 -18.02
C GLY A 6 -19.20 5.65 -17.55
N VAL A 7 -17.87 5.76 -17.50
CA VAL A 7 -17.00 4.80 -16.82
C VAL A 7 -17.36 4.82 -15.34
N THR A 8 -18.07 3.80 -14.87
CA THR A 8 -18.10 3.48 -13.44
C THR A 8 -16.71 3.00 -13.07
N VAL A 9 -15.94 3.84 -12.38
CA VAL A 9 -14.66 3.46 -11.80
C VAL A 9 -14.97 2.58 -10.59
N GLU A 10 -15.01 1.27 -10.77
CA GLU A 10 -15.11 0.34 -9.64
C GLU A 10 -13.88 0.54 -8.74
N ALA A 11 -14.11 0.68 -7.43
CA ALA A 11 -13.03 0.83 -6.48
C ALA A 11 -12.13 -0.43 -6.53
N PRO A 12 -10.81 -0.28 -6.32
CA PRO A 12 -9.89 -1.41 -6.36
C PRO A 12 -10.32 -2.48 -5.34
N ALA A 13 -10.35 -3.76 -5.75
CA ALA A 13 -10.72 -4.87 -4.86
C ALA A 13 -9.71 -5.05 -3.72
N ILE A 14 -8.43 -4.73 -3.96
CA ILE A 14 -7.38 -4.72 -2.94
C ILE A 14 -6.68 -3.36 -2.93
N THR A 15 -6.48 -2.81 -1.73
CA THR A 15 -5.70 -1.60 -1.50
C THR A 15 -4.54 -1.89 -0.55
N VAL A 16 -3.40 -1.25 -0.81
CA VAL A 16 -2.17 -1.40 -0.01
C VAL A 16 -1.70 -0.03 0.44
N THR A 17 -1.44 0.11 1.73
CA THR A 17 -0.78 1.29 2.31
C THR A 17 0.54 0.85 2.94
N ILE A 18 1.64 1.52 2.58
CA ILE A 18 2.95 1.33 3.19
C ILE A 18 3.24 2.54 4.06
N PHE A 19 3.34 2.31 5.36
CA PHE A 19 3.89 3.29 6.28
C PHE A 19 5.42 3.16 6.28
N SER A 20 6.08 4.21 5.81
CA SER A 20 7.52 4.31 5.67
C SER A 20 8.08 5.36 6.66
N LYS A 21 9.40 5.51 6.69
CA LYS A 21 10.10 6.57 7.42
C LYS A 21 11.38 6.95 6.66
N ASN A 22 11.94 8.12 6.95
CA ASN A 22 13.20 8.57 6.36
C ASN A 22 14.35 7.59 6.67
N ASP A 23 15.30 7.50 5.75
CA ASP A 23 16.53 6.70 5.87
C ASP A 23 16.28 5.23 6.26
N CYS A 24 15.25 4.62 5.67
CA CYS A 24 14.82 3.26 5.97
C CYS A 24 15.09 2.29 4.82
N THR A 25 16.23 1.60 4.85
CA THR A 25 16.60 0.59 3.83
C THR A 25 15.54 -0.49 3.63
N ASN A 26 14.90 -0.93 4.71
CA ASN A 26 13.83 -1.93 4.64
C ASN A 26 12.59 -1.39 3.92
N CYS A 27 12.24 -0.12 4.11
CA CYS A 27 11.11 0.54 3.47
C CYS A 27 11.37 0.62 1.95
N THR A 28 12.52 1.19 1.58
CA THR A 28 12.95 1.28 0.18
C THR A 28 13.03 -0.08 -0.51
N ASN A 29 13.51 -1.13 0.19
CA ASN A 29 13.55 -2.47 -0.40
C ASN A 29 12.13 -3.04 -0.58
N THR A 30 11.23 -2.88 0.39
CA THR A 30 9.84 -3.32 0.27
C THR A 30 9.14 -2.63 -0.91
N GLU A 31 9.23 -1.30 -1.02
CA GLU A 31 8.71 -0.50 -2.13
C GLU A 31 9.23 -1.02 -3.48
N LYS A 32 10.56 -1.16 -3.62
CA LYS A 32 11.18 -1.67 -4.86
C LYS A 32 10.71 -3.07 -5.24
N GLN A 33 10.48 -3.95 -4.26
CA GLN A 33 10.01 -5.31 -4.55
C GLN A 33 8.56 -5.30 -5.05
N LEU A 34 7.72 -4.41 -4.51
CA LEU A 34 6.33 -4.24 -4.94
C LEU A 34 6.24 -3.55 -6.30
N ASP A 35 7.02 -2.49 -6.52
CA ASP A 35 7.12 -1.78 -7.81
C ASP A 35 7.50 -2.74 -8.95
N ARG A 36 8.56 -3.54 -8.74
CA ARG A 36 9.04 -4.53 -9.73
C ARG A 36 7.97 -5.54 -10.12
N ARG A 37 7.05 -5.86 -9.20
CA ARG A 37 5.98 -6.84 -9.42
C ARG A 37 4.66 -6.18 -9.82
N GLY A 38 4.61 -4.86 -9.87
CA GLY A 38 3.42 -4.11 -10.28
C GLY A 38 2.32 -4.11 -9.22
N VAL A 39 2.64 -4.23 -7.94
CA VAL A 39 1.63 -4.07 -6.88
C VAL A 39 1.45 -2.57 -6.62
N PRO A 40 0.28 -1.97 -6.90
CA PRO A 40 0.02 -0.58 -6.56
C PRO A 40 -0.12 -0.41 -5.05
N TYR A 41 0.46 0.66 -4.50
CA TYR A 41 0.33 1.02 -3.09
C TYR A 41 0.32 2.54 -2.90
N ARG A 42 -0.23 2.98 -1.77
CA ARG A 42 -0.07 4.33 -1.24
C ARG A 42 1.04 4.33 -0.20
N GLU A 43 2.06 5.15 -0.39
CA GLU A 43 3.08 5.38 0.62
C GLU A 43 2.66 6.52 1.56
N ILE A 44 2.90 6.34 2.86
CA ILE A 44 2.77 7.40 3.86
C ILE A 44 4.04 7.40 4.71
N ASN A 45 4.85 8.45 4.56
CA ASN A 45 5.98 8.67 5.43
C ASN A 45 5.50 9.20 6.78
N VAL A 46 5.68 8.41 7.84
CA VAL A 46 5.16 8.77 9.17
C VAL A 46 5.87 9.96 9.81
N GLN A 47 7.01 10.38 9.27
CA GLN A 47 7.79 11.51 9.81
C GLN A 47 7.44 12.85 9.15
N GLU A 48 6.68 12.84 8.06
CA GLU A 48 6.37 14.06 7.30
C GLU A 48 5.00 14.67 7.64
N ASP A 49 4.15 13.96 8.40
CA ASP A 49 2.78 14.38 8.78
C ASP A 49 1.95 14.92 7.59
N THR A 50 2.11 14.31 6.41
CA THR A 50 1.49 14.75 5.15
C THR A 50 0.09 14.18 4.92
N ALA A 51 -0.29 13.12 5.64
CA ALA A 51 -1.61 12.52 5.51
C ALA A 51 -2.63 13.17 6.48
N PRO A 52 -3.89 13.41 6.06
CA PRO A 52 -4.91 14.04 6.90
C PRO A 52 -5.15 13.24 8.19
N ARG A 53 -5.17 13.94 9.33
CA ARG A 53 -5.34 13.29 10.65
C ARG A 53 -6.70 12.64 10.81
N GLU A 54 -7.70 13.14 10.09
CA GLU A 54 -9.05 12.57 10.04
C GLU A 54 -9.03 11.12 9.56
N GLU A 55 -8.10 10.74 8.67
CA GLU A 55 -7.90 9.33 8.24
C GLU A 55 -7.50 8.42 9.40
N PHE A 56 -6.91 8.98 10.46
CA PHE A 56 -6.37 8.24 11.60
C PHE A 56 -7.13 8.50 12.91
N GLY A 57 -8.32 9.10 12.84
CA GLY A 57 -9.14 9.41 14.01
C GLY A 57 -8.59 10.58 14.84
N GLY A 58 -7.97 11.57 14.18
CA GLY A 58 -7.41 12.77 14.80
C GLY A 58 -5.95 12.66 15.22
N ARG A 59 -5.28 11.53 14.91
CA ARG A 59 -3.87 11.26 15.23
C ARG A 59 -2.96 11.58 14.04
N THR A 60 -1.68 11.80 14.32
CA THR A 60 -0.64 11.77 13.29
C THR A 60 -0.49 10.35 12.73
N PRO A 61 0.04 10.18 11.50
CA PRO A 61 0.34 8.85 10.97
C PRO A 61 1.28 8.05 11.89
N PHE A 62 2.25 8.73 12.53
CA PHE A 62 3.18 8.09 13.45
C PHE A 62 2.48 7.52 14.68
N GLU A 63 1.65 8.31 15.36
CA GLU A 63 0.89 7.86 16.55
C GLU A 63 -0.02 6.67 16.18
N HIS A 64 -0.76 6.79 15.08
CA HIS A 64 -1.62 5.73 14.59
C HIS A 64 -0.86 4.42 14.34
N VAL A 65 0.29 4.48 13.65
CA VAL A 65 1.08 3.28 13.35
C VAL A 65 1.66 2.67 14.61
N VAL A 66 2.21 3.48 15.51
CA VAL A 66 2.82 2.98 16.75
C VAL A 66 1.79 2.31 17.65
N GLU A 67 0.59 2.90 17.78
CA GLU A 67 -0.49 2.36 18.61
C GLU A 67 -1.13 1.11 17.99
N THR A 68 -1.27 1.05 16.67
CA THR A 68 -2.01 -0.02 15.99
C THR A 68 -1.12 -1.20 15.58
N TYR A 69 0.10 -0.92 15.11
CA TYR A 69 0.98 -1.89 14.43
C TYR A 69 2.36 -2.02 15.07
N GLY A 70 2.73 -1.10 15.97
CA GLY A 70 4.04 -1.04 16.61
C GLY A 70 5.05 -0.19 15.85
N ARG A 71 6.32 -0.26 16.27
CA ARG A 71 7.38 0.71 15.86
C ARG A 71 8.26 0.23 14.70
N GLN A 72 8.12 -1.02 14.28
CA GLN A 72 8.97 -1.60 13.25
C GLN A 72 8.48 -1.16 11.87
N MET A 73 9.38 -0.61 11.05
CA MET A 73 9.08 -0.14 9.70
C MET A 73 9.77 -1.02 8.64
N PRO A 74 9.19 -1.14 7.43
CA PRO A 74 7.90 -0.61 7.01
C PRO A 74 6.73 -1.33 7.69
N VAL A 75 5.57 -0.69 7.79
CA VAL A 75 4.30 -1.39 8.06
C VAL A 75 3.49 -1.40 6.78
N VAL A 76 3.07 -2.58 6.33
CA VAL A 76 2.22 -2.74 5.16
C VAL A 76 0.84 -3.15 5.62
N VAL A 77 -0.16 -2.39 5.23
CA VAL A 77 -1.58 -2.65 5.51
C VAL A 77 -2.26 -2.99 4.19
N VAL A 78 -2.98 -4.11 4.17
CA VAL A 78 -3.71 -4.62 3.02
C VAL A 78 -5.19 -4.68 3.37
N ASN A 79 -6.02 -4.07 2.55
CA ASN A 79 -7.47 -4.09 2.71
C ASN A 79 -8.12 -4.61 1.42
N ASP A 80 -8.83 -5.74 1.53
CA ASP A 80 -9.53 -6.43 0.43
C ASP A 80 -11.07 -6.26 0.50
N HIS A 81 -11.54 -5.22 1.21
CA HIS A 81 -12.93 -4.94 1.60
C HIS A 81 -13.59 -5.93 2.56
N ALA A 82 -13.10 -7.17 2.63
CA ALA A 82 -13.61 -8.18 3.55
C ALA A 82 -12.85 -8.18 4.88
N ARG A 83 -11.55 -7.89 4.84
CA ARG A 83 -10.65 -7.91 5.99
C ARG A 83 -9.49 -6.94 5.82
N ILE A 84 -8.86 -6.62 6.94
CA ILE A 84 -7.60 -5.89 7.00
C ILE A 84 -6.53 -6.88 7.48
N ASP A 85 -5.53 -7.17 6.65
CA ASP A 85 -4.28 -7.84 7.05
C ASP A 85 -3.14 -6.82 7.12
N TRP A 86 -2.12 -7.09 7.91
CA TRP A 86 -0.95 -6.23 7.98
C TRP A 86 0.29 -6.98 8.45
N TRP A 87 1.45 -6.42 8.17
CA TRP A 87 2.70 -6.87 8.76
C TRP A 87 3.70 -5.72 8.93
N ALA A 88 4.66 -5.94 9.82
CA ALA A 88 5.80 -5.05 10.01
C ALA A 88 7.11 -5.69 9.51
N GLY A 89 8.02 -4.86 9.02
CA GLY A 89 9.33 -5.25 8.50
C GLY A 89 9.34 -5.74 7.05
N ALA A 90 10.54 -5.88 6.50
CA ALA A 90 10.77 -6.40 5.15
C ALA A 90 10.50 -7.91 5.08
N ARG A 91 9.24 -8.28 4.81
CA ARG A 91 8.76 -9.67 4.76
C ARG A 91 8.51 -10.13 3.34
N ILE A 92 9.49 -10.81 2.75
CA ILE A 92 9.41 -11.25 1.35
C ILE A 92 8.34 -12.31 1.11
N ASP A 93 8.11 -13.17 2.09
CA ASP A 93 7.02 -14.15 2.09
C ASP A 93 5.66 -13.46 1.92
N LYS A 94 5.38 -12.45 2.76
CA LYS A 94 4.14 -11.66 2.69
C LYS A 94 4.00 -10.90 1.37
N MET A 95 5.09 -10.34 0.83
CA MET A 95 5.06 -9.67 -0.47
C MET A 95 4.73 -10.63 -1.61
N LEU A 96 5.27 -11.85 -1.60
CA LEU A 96 4.96 -12.84 -2.63
C LEU A 96 3.50 -13.31 -2.57
N ASP A 97 2.95 -13.47 -1.36
CA ASP A 97 1.54 -13.82 -1.21
C ASP A 97 0.61 -12.66 -1.60
N LEU A 98 1.02 -11.41 -1.34
CA LEU A 98 0.29 -10.24 -1.81
C LEU A 98 0.25 -10.17 -3.35
N VAL A 99 1.37 -10.47 -4.01
CA VAL A 99 1.45 -10.46 -5.48
C VAL A 99 0.49 -11.49 -6.09
N LYS A 100 0.38 -12.69 -5.51
CA LYS A 100 -0.61 -13.69 -5.94
C LYS A 100 -2.03 -13.18 -5.81
N GLN A 101 -2.36 -12.54 -4.68
CA GLN A 101 -3.70 -11.97 -4.48
C GLN A 101 -4.04 -10.92 -5.55
N PHE A 102 -3.10 -10.03 -5.88
CA PHE A 102 -3.29 -9.04 -6.94
C PHE A 102 -3.40 -9.67 -8.34
N ASP A 103 -2.65 -10.74 -8.61
CA ASP A 103 -2.71 -11.48 -9.88
C ASP A 103 -4.08 -12.16 -10.05
N GLU A 104 -4.59 -12.80 -8.99
CA GLU A 104 -5.89 -13.47 -8.97
C GLU A 104 -7.06 -12.52 -9.29
N VAL A 105 -6.96 -11.27 -8.86
CA VAL A 105 -7.98 -10.24 -9.12
C VAL A 105 -7.66 -9.34 -10.32
N GLY A 106 -6.58 -9.62 -11.06
CA GLY A 106 -6.18 -8.86 -12.25
C GLY A 106 -5.81 -7.40 -11.98
N GLN A 107 -5.32 -7.07 -10.79
CA GLN A 107 -4.99 -5.70 -10.37
C GLN A 107 -3.48 -5.38 -10.40
N LEU A 108 -2.64 -6.29 -10.88
CA LEU A 108 -1.22 -5.98 -11.11
C LEU A 108 -1.07 -4.95 -12.22
N ILE A 109 -0.17 -3.98 -12.00
CA ILE A 109 0.30 -3.06 -13.03
C ILE A 109 1.05 -3.88 -14.09
N PRO A 110 0.65 -3.78 -15.38
CA PRO A 110 1.34 -4.44 -16.50
C PRO A 110 2.82 -4.06 -16.55
N GLU A 111 3.69 -4.98 -16.95
CA GLU A 111 5.15 -4.78 -16.94
C GLU A 111 5.61 -3.53 -17.71
N ASP A 112 4.99 -3.25 -18.85
CA ASP A 112 5.23 -2.08 -19.69
C ASP A 112 4.82 -0.75 -19.04
N GLN A 113 4.01 -0.81 -17.97
CA GLN A 113 3.49 0.34 -17.22
C GLN A 113 4.09 0.47 -15.82
N ARG A 114 4.96 -0.47 -15.42
CA ARG A 114 5.64 -0.41 -14.11
C ARG A 114 6.70 0.68 -14.14
N VAL A 115 6.50 1.72 -13.34
CA VAL A 115 7.54 2.70 -13.01
C VAL A 115 8.44 2.14 -11.92
N ALA A 116 9.64 1.69 -12.29
CA ALA A 116 10.67 1.35 -11.32
C ALA A 116 11.23 2.66 -10.71
N ARG A 117 10.92 2.91 -9.43
CA ARG A 117 11.48 4.02 -8.66
C ARG A 117 12.94 3.78 -8.24
#